data_AF-A0A9D9F6Z8-F1
#
_entry.id   AF-A0A9D9F6Z8-F1
#
_cell.length_a   1.000
_cell.length_b   1.000
_cell.length_c   1.000
_cell.angle_alpha   90.00
_cell.angle_beta   90.00
_cell.angle_gamma   90.00
#
_symmetry.space_group_name_H-M   'P 1'
#
loop_
_entity.id
_entity.type
_entity.pdbx_description
1 polymer ?
#
loop_
_entity_poly.entity_id
_entity_poly.type
_entity_poly.pdbx_seq_one_letter_code
_entity_poly.pdbx_strand_id
1 'polypeptide(L)'
;MKQIKAFIKYALMSATLIGQSMTALASEHPAVVESLIDRGVTISGTFDAPGGMTGYVGSMEGWPVAFYLTTDRQHVVVGPMLDSNGVNLTESKLRELVFEPDNDPRLY
;
A
#
# COMPACT_ATOMS: atom_id res chain seq x y z
N MET A 1 25.72 75.48 0.08
CA MET A 1 26.34 74.59 1.07
C MET A 1 25.55 73.28 1.15
N LYS A 2 26.27 72.17 1.06
CA LYS A 2 26.00 70.82 1.62
C LYS A 2 24.76 70.02 1.17
N GLN A 3 25.08 68.96 0.43
CA GLN A 3 24.30 67.79 0.01
C GLN A 3 23.73 67.00 1.20
N ILE A 4 22.50 66.51 1.08
CA ILE A 4 22.07 65.29 1.78
C ILE A 4 21.25 64.45 0.79
N LYS A 5 21.89 63.46 0.18
CA LYS A 5 21.25 62.37 -0.56
C LYS A 5 20.82 61.31 0.45
N ALA A 6 19.53 61.02 0.53
CA ALA A 6 19.02 59.82 1.21
C ALA A 6 18.10 59.07 0.25
N PHE A 7 18.65 58.07 -0.42
CA PHE A 7 17.89 57.06 -1.16
C PHE A 7 17.34 56.05 -0.16
N ILE A 8 16.10 56.28 0.32
CA ILE A 8 15.35 55.27 1.07
C ILE A 8 14.49 54.52 0.05
N LYS A 9 15.08 53.48 -0.52
CA LYS A 9 14.36 52.46 -1.28
C LYS A 9 14.11 51.26 -0.39
N TYR A 10 12.97 50.61 -0.64
CA TYR A 10 12.53 49.29 -0.18
C TYR A 10 11.86 49.29 1.20
N ALA A 11 10.54 49.54 1.25
CA ALA A 11 9.44 48.63 0.90
C ALA A 11 9.20 47.56 1.99
N LEU A 12 8.08 47.78 2.68
CA LEU A 12 7.34 46.95 3.62
C LEU A 12 7.44 45.44 3.32
N MET A 13 8.16 44.67 4.14
CA MET A 13 8.10 43.20 4.11
C MET A 13 7.02 42.70 5.08
N SER A 14 5.84 42.44 4.53
CA SER A 14 4.77 41.67 5.15
C SER A 14 5.21 40.20 5.24
N ALA A 15 5.37 39.68 6.45
CA ALA A 15 5.65 38.26 6.68
C ALA A 15 4.37 37.44 6.48
N THR A 16 4.11 37.00 5.25
CA THR A 16 3.05 36.04 4.94
C THR A 16 3.57 34.64 5.25
N LEU A 17 3.20 34.07 6.40
CA LEU A 17 3.31 32.64 6.66
C LEU A 17 2.35 31.91 5.70
N ILE A 18 2.88 31.40 4.59
CA ILE A 18 2.13 30.50 3.73
C ILE A 18 2.04 29.17 4.49
N GLY A 19 0.86 28.88 5.03
CA GLY A 19 0.51 27.58 5.58
C GLY A 19 0.67 26.53 4.48
N GLN A 20 1.73 25.73 4.58
CA GLN A 20 1.94 24.60 3.69
C GLN A 20 0.92 23.53 4.08
N SER A 21 -0.22 23.54 3.40
CA SER A 21 -1.19 22.44 3.46
C SER A 21 -0.48 21.19 2.97
N MET A 22 0.00 20.35 3.90
CA MET A 22 0.42 18.99 3.59
C MET A 22 -0.82 18.24 3.12
N THR A 23 -1.02 18.15 1.82
CA THR A 23 -1.95 17.20 1.22
C THR A 23 -1.45 15.81 1.58
N ALA A 24 -2.09 15.18 2.56
CA ALA A 24 -1.89 13.77 2.84
C ALA A 24 -2.27 13.00 1.57
N LEU A 25 -1.27 12.44 0.89
CA LEU A 25 -1.49 11.47 -0.17
C LEU A 25 -2.12 10.26 0.52
N ALA A 26 -3.41 10.02 0.28
CA ALA A 26 -4.06 8.81 0.72
C ALA A 26 -3.35 7.64 0.03
N SER A 27 -2.72 6.77 0.83
CA SER A 27 -2.14 5.53 0.34
C SER A 27 -3.24 4.65 -0.25
N GLU A 28 -2.91 3.93 -1.33
CA GLU A 28 -3.87 3.05 -2.02
C GLU A 28 -4.33 1.91 -1.11
N HIS A 29 -3.47 1.51 -0.17
CA HIS A 29 -3.74 0.43 0.76
C HIS A 29 -3.73 0.90 2.23
N PRO A 30 -4.33 0.11 3.16
CA PRO A 30 -4.18 0.35 4.59
C PRO A 30 -2.71 0.34 5.01
N ALA A 31 -2.37 1.11 6.05
CA ALA A 31 -0.98 1.32 6.50
C ALA A 31 -0.19 0.01 6.77
N VAL A 32 -0.86 -1.02 7.30
CA VAL A 32 -0.24 -2.33 7.54
C VAL A 32 0.13 -3.06 6.24
N VAL A 33 -0.64 -2.85 5.16
CA VAL A 33 -0.35 -3.41 3.83
C VAL A 33 0.76 -2.62 3.15
N GLU A 34 0.74 -1.29 3.24
CA GLU A 34 1.85 -0.45 2.75
C GLU A 34 3.18 -0.83 3.41
N SER A 35 3.17 -1.10 4.71
CA SER A 35 4.36 -1.56 5.44
C SER A 35 4.90 -2.92 4.93
N LEU A 36 4.06 -3.77 4.33
CA LEU A 36 4.51 -5.00 3.68
C LEU A 36 5.16 -4.70 2.32
N ILE A 37 4.59 -3.77 1.56
CA ILE A 37 5.12 -3.34 0.27
C ILE A 37 6.50 -2.73 0.44
N ASP A 38 6.68 -1.86 1.43
CA ASP A 38 7.99 -1.27 1.80
C ASP A 38 9.05 -2.32 2.14
N ARG A 39 8.62 -3.53 2.52
CA ARG A 39 9.49 -4.67 2.85
C ARG A 39 9.68 -5.64 1.69
N GLY A 40 9.27 -5.28 0.48
CA GLY A 40 9.49 -6.05 -0.74
C GLY A 40 8.36 -7.00 -1.12
N VAL A 41 7.16 -6.84 -0.53
CA VAL A 41 5.95 -7.52 -1.02
C VAL A 41 5.42 -6.81 -2.26
N THR A 42 5.11 -7.56 -3.32
CA THR A 42 4.37 -7.04 -4.48
C THR A 42 2.93 -7.52 -4.40
N ILE A 43 1.96 -6.62 -4.45
CA ILE A 43 0.53 -6.97 -4.49
C ILE A 43 0.10 -7.14 -5.95
N SER A 44 -0.46 -8.30 -6.29
CA SER A 44 -0.97 -8.62 -7.63
C SER A 44 -2.48 -8.48 -7.74
N GLY A 45 -3.21 -8.55 -6.61
CA GLY A 45 -4.66 -8.43 -6.60
C GLY A 45 -5.27 -8.61 -5.21
N THR A 46 -6.57 -8.37 -5.14
CA THR A 46 -7.37 -8.48 -3.91
C THR A 46 -8.59 -9.34 -4.11
N PHE A 47 -9.09 -9.95 -3.04
CA PHE A 47 -10.32 -10.74 -3.05
C PHE A 47 -11.00 -10.70 -1.69
N ASP A 48 -12.31 -10.98 -1.67
CA ASP A 48 -13.05 -11.12 -0.43
C ASP A 48 -12.74 -12.47 0.22
N ALA A 49 -12.26 -12.44 1.47
CA ALA A 49 -11.96 -13.63 2.24
C ALA A 49 -13.04 -13.88 3.33
N PRO A 50 -13.24 -15.15 3.75
CA PRO A 50 -14.12 -15.47 4.87
C PRO A 50 -13.83 -14.66 6.15
N GLY A 51 -14.83 -14.50 7.00
CA GLY A 51 -14.71 -13.75 8.26
C GLY A 51 -14.68 -12.23 8.07
N GLY A 52 -15.06 -11.72 6.89
CA GLY A 52 -15.03 -10.29 6.57
C GLY A 52 -13.62 -9.74 6.34
N MET A 53 -12.64 -10.62 6.15
CA MET A 53 -11.27 -10.25 5.88
C MET A 53 -11.10 -9.83 4.42
N THR A 54 -10.16 -8.94 4.16
CA THR A 54 -9.71 -8.65 2.78
C THR A 54 -8.49 -9.50 2.48
N GLY A 55 -8.59 -10.37 1.49
CA GLY A 55 -7.46 -11.13 0.96
C GLY A 55 -6.67 -10.33 -0.07
N TYR A 56 -5.36 -10.43 -0.01
CA TYR A 56 -4.44 -9.94 -1.02
C TYR A 56 -3.62 -11.13 -1.53
N VAL A 57 -3.39 -11.19 -2.83
CA VAL A 57 -2.39 -12.08 -3.42
C VAL A 57 -1.21 -11.26 -3.89
N GLY A 58 -0.04 -11.86 -3.84
CA GLY A 58 1.17 -11.19 -4.24
C GLY A 58 2.37 -12.10 -4.25
N SER A 59 3.55 -11.50 -4.36
CA SER A 59 4.82 -12.19 -4.21
C SER A 59 5.64 -11.60 -3.07
N MET A 60 6.33 -12.46 -2.32
CA MET A 60 7.33 -12.10 -1.33
C MET A 60 8.59 -12.87 -1.66
N GLU A 61 9.68 -12.16 -1.96
CA GLU A 61 10.93 -12.77 -2.46
C GLU A 61 10.74 -13.65 -3.71
N GLY A 62 9.78 -13.28 -4.56
CA GLY A 62 9.43 -14.04 -5.78
C GLY A 62 8.51 -15.25 -5.55
N TRP A 63 8.21 -15.59 -4.29
CA TRP A 63 7.27 -16.67 -3.97
C TRP A 63 5.83 -16.15 -3.91
N PRO A 64 4.87 -16.80 -4.59
CA PRO A 64 3.46 -16.47 -4.48
C PRO A 64 2.93 -16.72 -3.07
N VAL A 65 2.35 -15.69 -2.45
CA VAL A 65 1.85 -15.71 -1.07
C VAL A 65 0.52 -14.97 -1.00
N ALA A 66 -0.36 -15.40 -0.10
CA ALA A 66 -1.55 -14.66 0.27
C ALA A 66 -1.42 -13.99 1.64
N PHE A 67 -2.01 -12.81 1.74
CA PHE A 67 -2.05 -11.97 2.92
C PHE A 67 -3.51 -11.67 3.25
N TYR A 68 -3.90 -11.77 4.52
CA TYR A 68 -5.27 -11.55 4.96
C TYR A 68 -5.31 -10.41 5.95
N LEU A 69 -5.89 -9.28 5.53
CA LEU A 69 -6.15 -8.14 6.38
C LEU A 69 -7.34 -8.45 7.28
N THR A 70 -7.11 -8.37 8.59
CA THR A 70 -8.17 -8.50 9.60
C THR A 70 -9.17 -7.34 9.48
N THR A 71 -10.38 -7.55 10.00
CA THR A 71 -11.47 -6.55 9.96
C THR A 71 -11.13 -5.27 10.71
N ASP A 72 -10.21 -5.31 11.67
CA ASP A 72 -9.68 -4.12 12.37
C ASP A 72 -8.72 -3.27 11.51
N ARG A 73 -8.29 -3.78 10.35
CA ARG A 73 -7.35 -3.15 9.40
C ARG A 73 -5.97 -2.84 9.98
N GLN A 74 -5.61 -3.44 11.12
CA GLN A 74 -4.33 -3.22 11.80
C GLN A 74 -3.41 -4.46 11.73
N HIS A 75 -3.96 -5.64 11.44
CA HIS A 75 -3.20 -6.87 11.39
C HIS A 75 -3.29 -7.56 10.03
N VAL A 76 -2.25 -8.29 9.69
CA VAL A 76 -2.20 -9.14 8.51
C VAL A 76 -1.74 -10.53 8.91
N VAL A 77 -2.48 -11.54 8.46
CA VAL A 77 -2.10 -12.96 8.56
C VAL A 77 -1.50 -13.39 7.23
N VAL A 78 -0.40 -14.14 7.26
CA VAL A 78 0.31 -14.59 6.06
C VAL A 78 0.28 -16.11 5.99
N GLY A 79 -0.12 -16.67 4.85
CA GLY A 79 -0.13 -18.12 4.62
C GLY A 79 -1.41 -18.64 3.93
N PRO A 80 -1.66 -19.96 3.95
CA PRO A 80 -2.88 -20.54 3.42
C PRO A 80 -4.05 -20.42 4.41
N MET A 81 -5.27 -20.26 3.87
CA MET A 81 -6.52 -20.31 4.62
C MET A 81 -7.25 -21.61 4.29
N LEU A 82 -7.50 -22.42 5.31
CA LEU A 82 -8.29 -23.64 5.21
C LEU A 82 -9.72 -23.39 5.69
N ASP A 83 -10.69 -24.00 5.02
CA ASP A 83 -12.07 -24.05 5.53
C ASP A 83 -12.24 -25.11 6.63
N SER A 84 -13.48 -25.28 7.12
CA SER A 84 -13.81 -26.27 8.16
C SER A 84 -13.59 -27.72 7.74
N ASN A 85 -13.45 -28.01 6.45
CA ASN A 85 -13.19 -29.34 5.90
C ASN A 85 -11.69 -29.54 5.60
N GLY A 86 -10.84 -28.54 5.86
CA GLY A 86 -9.42 -28.56 5.52
C GLY A 86 -9.12 -28.20 4.06
N VAL A 87 -10.09 -27.68 3.30
CA VAL A 87 -9.89 -27.27 1.90
C VAL A 87 -9.13 -25.96 1.85
N ASN A 88 -8.05 -25.90 1.06
CA ASN A 88 -7.24 -24.70 0.87
C ASN A 88 -7.92 -23.71 -0.07
N LEU A 89 -8.43 -22.61 0.50
CA LEU A 89 -9.10 -21.54 -0.23
C LEU A 89 -8.13 -20.58 -0.92
N THR A 90 -6.85 -20.60 -0.53
CA THR A 90 -5.81 -19.72 -1.08
C THR A 90 -5.34 -20.16 -2.44
N GLU A 91 -5.23 -21.47 -2.67
CA GLU A 91 -4.69 -22.01 -3.93
C GLU A 91 -5.47 -21.57 -5.16
N SER A 92 -6.81 -21.56 -5.07
CA SER A 92 -7.66 -21.11 -6.17
C SER A 92 -7.41 -19.63 -6.48
N LYS A 93 -7.20 -18.81 -5.44
CA LYS A 93 -6.96 -17.37 -5.59
C LYS A 93 -5.58 -17.05 -6.13
N LEU A 94 -4.54 -17.78 -5.71
CA LEU A 94 -3.21 -17.63 -6.32
C LEU A 94 -3.23 -18.01 -7.80
N ARG A 95 -3.92 -19.10 -8.17
CA ARG A 95 -4.09 -19.50 -9.59
C ARG A 95 -4.87 -18.51 -10.43
N GLU A 96 -5.84 -17.82 -9.85
CA GLU A 96 -6.68 -16.85 -10.58
C GLU A 96 -5.98 -15.49 -10.76
N LEU A 97 -5.22 -15.06 -9.75
CA LEU A 97 -4.78 -13.67 -9.61
C LEU A 97 -3.26 -13.48 -9.69
N VAL A 98 -2.47 -14.55 -9.60
CA VAL A 98 -1.00 -14.50 -9.70
C VAL A 98 -0.49 -15.29 -10.90
N PHE A 99 -1.09 -16.44 -11.19
CA PHE A 99 -0.72 -17.24 -12.35
C PHE A 99 -1.68 -16.96 -13.52
N GLU A 100 -1.14 -16.62 -14.69
CA GLU A 100 -1.93 -16.63 -15.92
C GLU A 100 -2.32 -18.08 -16.27
N PRO A 101 -3.46 -18.33 -16.95
CA PRO A 101 -3.96 -19.68 -17.23
C PRO A 101 -2.95 -20.64 -17.90
N ASP A 102 -1.97 -20.11 -18.63
CA ASP A 102 -0.95 -20.90 -19.33
C ASP A 102 0.26 -21.30 -18.47
N ASN A 103 0.31 -20.88 -17.19
CA ASN A 103 1.44 -21.09 -16.28
C ASN A 103 1.10 -22.05 -15.12
N ASP A 104 0.38 -23.15 -15.39
CA ASP A 104 0.07 -24.18 -14.37
C ASP A 104 1.37 -24.89 -13.91
N PRO A 105 1.78 -24.75 -12.63
CA PRO A 105 2.99 -25.40 -12.11
C PRO A 105 2.88 -26.94 -12.04
N ARG A 106 1.74 -27.55 -12.36
CA ARG A 106 1.60 -29.01 -12.51
C ARG A 106 2.16 -29.55 -13.84
N LEU A 107 2.60 -28.69 -14.74
CA LEU A 107 3.12 -29.06 -16.06
C LEU A 107 4.66 -29.18 -16.12
N TYR A 108 5.34 -29.24 -14.97
CA TYR A 108 6.76 -29.56 -14.84
C TYR A 108 7.00 -30.69 -13.84
#